data_AF-A0A2D4NHJ2-F1
#
_entry.id   AF-A0A2D4NHJ2-F1
#
_cell.length_a   1.000
_cell.length_b   1.000
_cell.length_c   1.000
_cell.angle_alpha   90.00
_cell.angle_beta   90.00
_cell.angle_gamma   90.00
#
_symmetry.space_group_name_H-M   'P 1'
#
loop_
_entity.id
_entity.type
_entity.pdbx_description
1 polymer ?
#
loop_
_entity_poly.entity_id
_entity_poly.type
_entity_poly.pdbx_seq_one_letter_code
_entity_poly.pdbx_strand_id
1 'polypeptide(L)'
;ECLNLWGYERVDEIIWVKTNQLQRIIRTGRTGHWLNHGKEHCLVGVKGNPQGFNRGLDCDVIVAEVRSTSHKPDEIYGMIERLSPGTRKIELFGRPHNVQPNWITLGNQLDGIHLLDPDVVAQFKQRYPDGIISKPKNM
;
A
#
# COMPACT_ATOMS: atom_id res chain seq x y z
N GLU A 1 -12.80 -9.33 -7.38
CA GLU A 1 -13.53 -10.15 -6.39
C GLU A 1 -13.35 -9.63 -4.97
N CYS A 2 -12.16 -9.67 -4.37
CA CYS A 2 -11.93 -9.19 -2.99
C CYS A 2 -12.37 -7.74 -2.75
N LEU A 3 -12.04 -6.82 -3.67
CA LEU A 3 -12.43 -5.40 -3.57
C LEU A 3 -13.95 -5.24 -3.42
N ASN A 4 -14.73 -6.00 -4.21
CA ASN A 4 -16.19 -6.01 -4.11
C ASN A 4 -16.67 -6.66 -2.80
N LEU A 5 -16.08 -7.80 -2.39
CA LEU A 5 -16.42 -8.46 -1.12
C LEU A 5 -16.19 -7.55 0.09
N TRP A 6 -15.15 -6.70 0.03
CA TRP A 6 -14.86 -5.71 1.07
C TRP A 6 -15.73 -4.44 0.96
N GLY A 7 -16.64 -4.37 -0.01
CA GLY A 7 -17.59 -3.28 -0.20
C GLY A 7 -16.99 -2.03 -0.82
N TYR A 8 -15.94 -2.16 -1.61
CA TYR A 8 -15.40 -1.09 -2.43
C TYR A 8 -15.94 -1.17 -3.85
N GLU A 9 -16.06 -0.03 -4.52
CA GLU A 9 -16.23 0.09 -5.97
C GLU A 9 -14.89 0.46 -6.59
N ARG A 10 -14.45 -0.27 -7.62
CA ARG A 10 -13.22 0.09 -8.35
C ARG A 10 -13.49 1.31 -9.24
N VAL A 11 -12.74 2.38 -9.01
CA VAL A 11 -12.92 3.67 -9.71
C VAL A 11 -11.72 4.10 -10.53
N ASP A 12 -10.55 3.50 -10.30
CA ASP A 12 -9.33 3.79 -11.06
C ASP A 12 -8.38 2.57 -11.06
N GLU A 13 -7.35 2.62 -11.90
CA GLU A 13 -6.31 1.59 -12.00
C GLU A 13 -4.95 2.22 -12.34
N ILE A 14 -4.10 2.32 -11.33
CA ILE A 14 -2.74 2.85 -11.49
C ILE A 14 -1.84 1.78 -12.08
N ILE A 15 -1.00 2.16 -13.04
CA ILE A 15 0.08 1.32 -13.55
C ILE A 15 1.44 1.85 -13.14
N TRP A 16 2.31 0.97 -12.67
CA TRP A 16 3.73 1.26 -12.51
C TRP A 16 4.51 0.67 -13.68
N VAL A 17 5.00 1.54 -14.56
CA VAL A 17 5.94 1.19 -15.64
C VAL A 17 7.34 1.04 -15.05
N LYS A 18 7.91 -0.14 -15.24
CA LYS A 18 9.20 -0.55 -14.67
C LYS A 18 10.35 -0.12 -15.57
N THR A 19 11.17 0.81 -15.08
CA THR A 19 12.38 1.26 -15.78
C THR A 19 13.66 0.71 -15.14
N ASN A 20 14.74 0.75 -15.90
CA ASN A 20 16.10 0.59 -15.38
C ASN A 20 16.73 1.98 -15.11
N GLN A 21 17.97 1.99 -14.62
CA GLN A 21 18.76 3.20 -14.35
C GLN A 21 18.91 4.16 -15.54
N LEU A 22 18.69 3.68 -16.77
CA LEU A 22 18.75 4.47 -17.99
C LEU A 22 17.37 4.96 -18.44
N GLN A 23 16.34 4.87 -17.58
CA GLN A 23 14.95 5.19 -17.86
C GLN A 23 14.36 4.43 -19.06
N ARG A 24 14.88 3.23 -19.32
CA ARG A 24 14.38 2.33 -20.38
C ARG A 24 13.52 1.25 -19.76
N ILE A 25 12.46 0.87 -20.47
CA ILE A 25 11.62 -0.28 -20.09
C ILE A 25 12.48 -1.55 -20.09
N ILE A 26 12.36 -2.34 -19.03
CA ILE A 26 13.01 -3.65 -18.93
C ILE A 26 12.28 -4.63 -19.86
N ARG A 27 12.93 -5.05 -20.95
CA ARG A 27 12.33 -5.86 -22.02
C ARG A 27 12.86 -7.30 -22.11
N THR A 28 13.95 -7.59 -21.42
CA THR A 28 14.64 -8.90 -21.45
C THR A 28 14.19 -9.80 -20.29
N GLY A 29 14.36 -11.11 -20.45
CA GLY A 29 13.88 -12.13 -19.51
C GLY A 29 12.52 -12.74 -19.90
N ARG A 30 12.06 -13.73 -19.12
CA ARG A 30 10.72 -14.35 -19.23
C ARG A 30 9.87 -13.85 -18.06
N THR A 31 9.27 -12.67 -18.21
CA THR A 31 8.57 -11.98 -17.11
C THR A 31 7.05 -12.13 -17.15
N GLY A 32 6.52 -12.87 -18.13
CA GLY A 32 5.11 -13.19 -18.24
C GLY A 32 4.87 -14.52 -18.97
N HIS A 33 3.61 -14.93 -19.03
CA HIS A 33 3.21 -16.22 -19.61
C HIS A 33 3.21 -16.20 -21.15
N TRP A 34 2.74 -15.09 -21.74
CA TRP A 34 2.61 -14.94 -23.19
C TRP A 34 3.37 -13.72 -23.72
N LEU A 35 3.31 -12.60 -22.97
CA LEU A 35 3.99 -11.35 -23.26
C LEU A 35 4.87 -10.97 -22.07
N ASN A 36 6.00 -10.32 -22.33
CA ASN A 36 6.82 -9.77 -21.26
C ASN A 36 6.05 -8.67 -20.51
N HIS A 37 6.10 -8.72 -19.18
CA HIS A 37 5.44 -7.75 -18.32
C HIS A 37 6.38 -6.58 -18.01
N GLY A 38 6.05 -5.40 -18.56
CA GLY A 38 6.77 -4.14 -18.29
C GLY A 38 6.17 -3.30 -17.17
N LYS A 39 5.11 -3.79 -16.50
CA LYS A 39 4.39 -3.02 -15.47
C LYS A 39 3.76 -3.88 -14.39
N GLU A 40 3.47 -3.26 -13.26
CA GLU A 40 2.54 -3.76 -12.23
C GLU A 40 1.30 -2.88 -12.16
N HIS A 41 0.17 -3.45 -11.76
CA HIS A 41 -1.12 -2.77 -11.64
C HIS A 41 -1.50 -2.58 -10.17
N CYS A 42 -2.17 -1.48 -9.85
CA CYS A 42 -2.71 -1.16 -8.54
C CYS A 42 -4.17 -0.69 -8.71
N LEU A 43 -5.11 -1.48 -8.20
CA LEU A 43 -6.54 -1.14 -8.28
C LEU A 43 -6.87 -0.06 -7.25
N VAL A 44 -7.60 0.98 -7.65
CA VAL A 44 -8.08 2.03 -6.75
C VAL A 44 -9.57 1.85 -6.49
N GLY A 45 -9.92 1.63 -5.22
CA GLY A 45 -11.30 1.43 -4.78
C GLY A 45 -11.80 2.58 -3.91
N VAL A 46 -13.07 2.95 -4.07
CA VAL A 46 -13.79 3.88 -3.18
C VAL A 46 -14.82 3.11 -2.35
N LYS A 47 -15.01 3.52 -1.08
CA LYS A 47 -16.04 2.98 -0.21
C LYS A 47 -16.74 4.12 0.54
N GLY A 48 -18.06 4.09 0.57
CA GLY A 48 -18.87 5.18 1.12
C GLY A 48 -18.78 6.46 0.27
N ASN A 49 -18.92 7.61 0.92
CA ASN A 49 -18.86 8.93 0.26
C ASN A 49 -17.78 9.81 0.91
N PRO A 50 -16.47 9.54 0.65
CA PRO A 50 -15.38 10.29 1.26
C PRO A 50 -15.48 11.78 0.91
N GLN A 51 -14.96 12.65 1.78
CA GLN A 51 -14.94 14.10 1.61
C GLN A 51 -13.53 14.63 1.83
N GLY A 52 -13.22 15.82 1.31
CA GLY A 52 -11.94 16.49 1.56
C GLY A 52 -10.72 15.83 0.89
N PHE A 53 -10.90 15.23 -0.29
CA PHE A 53 -9.82 14.63 -1.08
C PHE A 53 -9.63 15.35 -2.41
N ASN A 54 -8.38 15.44 -2.86
CA ASN A 54 -7.99 16.21 -4.04
C ASN A 54 -7.91 15.28 -5.27
N ARG A 55 -8.97 15.25 -6.08
CA ARG A 55 -9.02 14.42 -7.29
C ARG A 55 -8.25 15.06 -8.44
N GLY A 56 -7.58 14.24 -9.25
CA GLY A 56 -6.97 14.66 -10.52
C GLY A 56 -5.66 15.45 -10.39
N LEU A 57 -5.01 15.45 -9.22
CA LEU A 57 -3.69 16.06 -9.06
C LEU A 57 -2.55 15.23 -9.68
N ASP A 58 -2.70 13.91 -9.66
CA ASP A 58 -1.72 12.95 -10.17
C ASP A 58 -2.33 12.11 -11.30
N CYS A 59 -1.48 11.67 -12.23
CA CYS A 59 -1.85 10.73 -13.27
C CYS A 59 -1.93 9.29 -12.73
N ASP A 60 -2.57 8.41 -13.49
CA ASP A 60 -2.70 6.96 -13.24
C ASP A 60 -1.46 6.15 -13.68
N VAL A 61 -0.36 6.81 -14.05
CA VAL A 61 0.89 6.17 -14.49
C VAL A 61 2.06 6.61 -13.62
N ILE A 62 2.69 5.65 -12.95
CA ILE A 62 3.98 5.81 -12.27
C ILE A 62 5.08 5.28 -13.19
N VAL A 63 6.12 6.07 -13.44
CA VAL A 63 7.34 5.64 -14.11
C VAL A 63 8.48 5.69 -13.10
N ALA A 64 8.96 4.53 -12.68
CA ALA A 64 9.98 4.45 -11.64
C ALA A 64 10.86 3.21 -11.81
N GLU A 65 12.10 3.32 -11.33
CA GLU A 65 13.07 2.24 -11.39
C GLU A 65 12.68 1.07 -10.50
N VAL A 66 12.94 -0.14 -10.98
CA VAL A 66 12.85 -1.34 -10.14
C VAL A 66 14.00 -1.33 -9.12
N ARG A 67 13.65 -1.49 -7.85
CA ARG A 67 14.60 -1.59 -6.74
C ARG A 67 14.75 -3.04 -6.31
N SER A 68 14.52 -3.33 -5.02
CA SER A 68 14.55 -4.70 -4.49
C SER A 68 13.29 -5.48 -4.86
N THR A 69 13.37 -6.81 -4.77
CA THR A 69 12.26 -7.71 -5.11
C THR A 69 10.99 -7.36 -4.33
N SER A 70 9.91 -7.15 -5.08
CA SER A 70 8.58 -6.76 -4.58
C SER A 70 8.50 -5.37 -3.92
N HIS A 71 9.54 -4.54 -4.03
CA HIS A 71 9.49 -3.14 -3.57
C HIS A 71 8.74 -2.30 -4.60
N LYS A 72 7.53 -1.87 -4.21
CA LYS A 72 6.68 -0.95 -4.98
C LYS A 72 7.30 0.47 -5.01
N PRO A 73 7.00 1.28 -6.02
CA PRO A 73 7.54 2.63 -6.13
C PRO A 73 7.07 3.50 -4.96
N ASP A 74 8.00 4.20 -4.30
CA ASP A 74 7.67 5.07 -3.16
C ASP A 74 6.81 6.29 -3.60
N GLU A 75 6.79 6.59 -4.90
CA GLU A 75 5.97 7.63 -5.51
C GLU A 75 4.49 7.51 -5.14
N ILE A 76 4.00 6.28 -4.89
CA ILE A 76 2.61 6.04 -4.48
C ILE A 76 2.26 6.73 -3.15
N TYR A 77 3.21 6.84 -2.20
CA TYR A 77 2.96 7.53 -0.94
C TYR A 77 2.73 9.02 -1.16
N GLY A 78 3.50 9.63 -2.06
CA GLY A 78 3.34 11.03 -2.43
C GLY A 78 2.01 11.30 -3.13
N MET A 79 1.59 10.41 -4.04
CA MET A 79 0.28 10.48 -4.70
C MET A 79 -0.86 10.39 -3.68
N ILE A 80 -0.79 9.42 -2.76
CA ILE A 80 -1.81 9.23 -1.72
C ILE A 80 -1.85 10.42 -0.76
N GLU A 81 -0.71 10.99 -0.39
CA GLU A 81 -0.66 12.17 0.48
C GLU A 81 -1.23 13.42 -0.21
N ARG A 82 -0.97 13.63 -1.50
CA ARG A 82 -1.60 14.72 -2.26
C ARG A 82 -3.11 14.52 -2.41
N LEU A 83 -3.54 13.27 -2.62
CA LEU A 83 -4.95 12.90 -2.68
C LEU A 83 -5.67 13.13 -1.35
N SER A 84 -5.05 12.75 -0.23
CA SER A 84 -5.64 12.82 1.11
C SER A 84 -4.60 13.30 2.14
N PRO A 85 -4.33 14.61 2.20
CA PRO A 85 -3.26 15.18 3.03
C PRO A 85 -3.61 15.12 4.52
N GLY A 86 -2.63 14.78 5.35
CA GLY A 86 -2.73 14.78 6.81
C GLY A 86 -3.65 13.73 7.43
N THR A 87 -4.29 12.89 6.61
CA THR A 87 -5.16 11.82 7.11
C THR A 87 -4.35 10.63 7.61
N ARG A 88 -4.92 9.89 8.58
CA ARG A 88 -4.37 8.60 9.05
C ARG A 88 -4.58 7.55 7.96
N LYS A 89 -3.52 6.80 7.65
CA LYS A 89 -3.47 5.79 6.59
C LYS A 89 -2.97 4.47 7.15
N ILE A 90 -3.27 3.36 6.47
CA ILE A 90 -2.83 2.03 6.87
C ILE A 90 -2.32 1.24 5.66
N GLU A 91 -1.17 0.59 5.82
CA GLU A 91 -0.57 -0.31 4.83
C GLU A 91 -0.57 -1.74 5.37
N LEU A 92 -1.09 -2.67 4.56
CA LEU A 92 -1.07 -4.09 4.84
C LEU A 92 0.05 -4.77 4.05
N PHE A 93 0.71 -5.74 4.69
CA PHE A 93 1.84 -6.49 4.13
C PHE A 93 3.09 -5.63 3.87
N GLY A 94 3.21 -4.50 4.56
CA GLY A 94 4.38 -3.62 4.46
C GLY A 94 5.62 -4.19 5.14
N ARG A 95 6.78 -3.64 4.78
CA ARG A 95 8.11 -3.97 5.30
C ARG A 95 8.72 -2.76 6.01
N PRO A 96 9.88 -2.88 6.68
CA PRO A 96 10.48 -1.75 7.41
C PRO A 96 10.70 -0.48 6.56
N HIS A 97 11.00 -0.62 5.27
CA HIS A 97 11.16 0.53 4.36
C HIS A 97 9.85 1.23 3.97
N ASN A 98 8.70 0.63 4.27
CA ASN A 98 7.37 1.19 3.99
C ASN A 98 6.85 2.06 5.14
N VAL A 99 7.52 2.08 6.30
CA VAL A 99 7.09 2.89 7.44
C VAL A 99 7.27 4.37 7.09
N GLN A 100 6.18 5.13 7.21
CA GLN A 100 6.10 6.54 6.81
C GLN A 100 5.25 7.34 7.82
N PRO A 101 5.46 8.67 7.94
CA PRO A 101 4.58 9.54 8.73
C PRO A 101 3.12 9.41 8.30
N ASN A 102 2.18 9.52 9.24
CA ASN A 102 0.72 9.36 9.02
C ASN A 102 0.26 7.93 8.66
N TRP A 103 1.16 6.95 8.58
CA TRP A 103 0.83 5.55 8.28
C TRP A 103 1.00 4.63 9.49
N ILE A 104 0.06 3.68 9.64
CA ILE A 104 0.28 2.44 10.39
C ILE A 104 0.66 1.37 9.38
N THR A 105 1.81 0.71 9.56
CA THR A 105 2.25 -0.38 8.69
C THR A 105 2.06 -1.71 9.42
N LEU A 106 1.42 -2.68 8.79
CA LEU A 106 1.25 -4.04 9.30
C LEU A 106 1.98 -5.03 8.39
N GLY A 107 2.90 -5.81 8.96
CA GLY A 107 3.61 -6.84 8.24
C GLY A 107 4.39 -7.76 9.16
N ASN A 108 4.55 -9.02 8.76
CA ASN A 108 5.28 -10.04 9.53
C ASN A 108 6.81 -9.88 9.45
N GLN A 109 7.31 -8.91 8.68
CA GLN A 109 8.73 -8.57 8.56
C GLN A 109 9.09 -7.25 9.25
N LEU A 110 8.16 -6.67 10.02
CA LEU A 110 8.43 -5.50 10.86
C LEU A 110 9.10 -5.92 12.16
N ASP A 111 9.84 -4.98 12.76
CA ASP A 111 10.52 -5.19 14.04
C ASP A 111 9.59 -4.85 15.21
N GLY A 112 8.99 -5.89 15.79
CA GLY A 112 8.11 -5.75 16.95
C GLY A 112 6.87 -4.91 16.70
N ILE A 113 6.43 -4.18 17.73
CA ILE A 113 5.23 -3.35 17.72
C ILE A 113 5.60 -1.96 18.22
N HIS A 114 5.37 -0.95 17.38
CA HIS A 114 5.60 0.46 17.72
C HIS A 114 4.35 1.28 17.44
N LEU A 115 3.66 1.73 18.49
CA LEU A 115 2.40 2.48 18.41
C LEU A 115 2.52 3.79 19.17
N LEU A 116 2.08 4.89 18.54
CA LEU A 116 2.18 6.24 19.10
C LEU A 116 0.82 6.91 19.34
N ASP A 117 -0.20 6.57 18.53
CA ASP A 117 -1.56 7.10 18.69
C ASP A 117 -2.16 6.56 20.01
N PRO A 118 -2.49 7.43 20.99
CA PRO A 118 -2.96 7.00 22.31
C PRO A 118 -4.22 6.13 22.26
N ASP A 119 -5.13 6.39 21.33
CA ASP A 119 -6.38 5.64 21.20
C ASP A 119 -6.09 4.22 20.71
N VAL A 120 -5.18 4.10 19.73
CA VAL A 120 -4.73 2.81 19.21
C VAL A 120 -3.98 2.03 20.28
N VAL A 121 -3.12 2.69 21.05
CA VAL A 121 -2.38 2.06 22.17
C VAL A 121 -3.36 1.53 23.23
N ALA A 122 -4.38 2.31 23.61
CA ALA A 122 -5.36 1.90 24.60
C ALA A 122 -6.17 0.68 24.14
N GLN A 123 -6.66 0.70 22.90
CA GLN A 123 -7.40 -0.43 22.32
C GLN A 123 -6.53 -1.68 22.15
N PHE A 124 -5.26 -1.50 21.74
CA PHE A 124 -4.31 -2.60 21.61
C PHE A 124 -4.09 -3.30 22.96
N LYS A 125 -3.83 -2.53 24.03
CA LYS A 125 -3.64 -3.07 25.38
C LYS A 125 -4.89 -3.76 25.91
N GLN A 126 -6.08 -3.22 25.64
CA GLN A 126 -7.33 -3.86 26.02
C GLN A 126 -7.52 -5.21 25.32
N ARG A 127 -7.18 -5.30 24.03
CA ARG A 127 -7.40 -6.49 23.20
C ARG A 127 -6.31 -7.56 23.34
N TYR A 128 -5.07 -7.14 23.58
CA TYR A 128 -3.87 -7.97 23.72
C TYR A 128 -3.10 -7.55 24.98
N PRO A 129 -3.62 -7.88 26.19
CA PRO A 129 -3.03 -7.43 27.44
C PRO A 129 -1.58 -7.88 27.63
N ASP A 130 -1.22 -9.05 27.08
CA ASP A 130 0.13 -9.61 27.15
C ASP A 130 1.00 -9.23 25.92
N GLY A 131 0.48 -8.41 25.00
CA GLY A 131 1.16 -8.01 23.77
C GLY A 131 1.31 -9.11 22.71
N ILE A 132 0.74 -10.31 22.92
CA ILE A 132 0.86 -11.46 22.01
C ILE A 132 -0.34 -11.52 21.06
N ILE A 133 -0.09 -11.30 19.77
CA ILE A 133 -1.09 -11.46 18.70
C ILE A 133 -1.03 -12.90 18.19
N SER A 134 -1.80 -13.79 18.81
CA SER A 134 -1.90 -15.20 18.42
C SER A 134 -3.18 -15.48 17.63
N LYS A 135 -3.23 -16.67 17.00
CA LYS A 135 -4.43 -17.15 16.31
C LYS A 135 -5.63 -17.08 17.29
N PRO A 136 -6.77 -16.49 16.89
CA PRO A 136 -7.95 -16.47 17.75
C PRO A 136 -8.33 -17.88 18.18
N LYS A 137 -8.75 -18.05 19.45
CA LYS A 137 -9.43 -19.28 19.86
C LYS A 137 -10.71 -19.38 19.03
N ASN A 138 -10.86 -20.46 18.28
CA ASN A 138 -12.08 -20.72 17.52
C ASN A 138 -13.26 -20.64 18.50
N MET A 139 -14.26 -19.80 18.19
CA MET A 139 -15.57 -19.89 18.84
C MET A 139 -16.31 -21.13 18.33
#